data_AF-A0A7R9FIB8-F1
#
_entry.id   AF-A0A7R9FIB8-F1
#
_cell.length_a   1.000
_cell.length_b   1.000
_cell.length_c   1.000
_cell.angle_alpha   90.00
_cell.angle_beta   90.00
_cell.angle_gamma   90.00
#
_symmetry.space_group_name_H-M   'P 1'
#
loop_
_entity.id
_entity.type
_entity.pdbx_description
1 polymer ?
#
loop_
_entity_poly.entity_id
_entity_poly.type
_entity_poly.pdbx_seq_one_letter_code
_entity_poly.pdbx_strand_id
1 'polypeptide(L)'
;MRTVVGAEVLEGGEDHAQVLEHLALLKRYFPYSLTSSVLLANLCWEYLLAWQHGVDALEALNAAILCLRNIPSPHMMKGVCSLAWSTHLGQRFESAARLVQKVGKIPKERLCRQEIGITDLELPGFLHACVTFLDVFMEASLQCELMLLQDFSKTEELWNCPKGSCGPTPLSELALAKLDINYDLLHLHHQLASVLHMIATFNMRFPRPISSLFDNTGQSALFCDLASNPQLPGHILDQKLTDARTQFLFRVIAGATQSIQKVAYSSDDKATGLDTKSAVDWVSKCHSLAGSWHVSCDALRRHQVCELYSCGYDRLAEEIIPAVSDTALVGSQLLMIVGQRVKHAVMSSSNLHQNIAQLSPLLSNWIESLDESSLHSNGCPLPDTAQLLNYVIQFLPESHQDYQLAVHMVDAVHALLDGS
;
A
#
# COMPACT_ATOMS: atom_id res chain seq x y z
N MET A 1 -2.89 13.85 -28.15
CA MET A 1 -2.58 13.18 -29.43
C MET A 1 -3.76 12.27 -29.77
N ARG A 2 -4.59 12.68 -30.73
CA ARG A 2 -5.71 11.89 -31.26
C ARG A 2 -5.17 10.90 -32.30
N THR A 3 -5.81 9.72 -32.36
CA THR A 3 -5.72 8.65 -33.38
C THR A 3 -4.34 7.97 -33.47
N VAL A 4 -4.24 6.64 -33.36
CA VAL A 4 -4.85 5.64 -34.25
C VAL A 4 -5.30 4.39 -33.47
N VAL A 5 -6.62 4.19 -33.37
CA VAL A 5 -7.23 2.85 -33.33
C VAL A 5 -8.19 2.83 -34.51
N GLY A 6 -7.67 2.36 -35.64
CA GLY A 6 -8.42 2.19 -36.86
C GLY A 6 -9.23 0.89 -36.80
N ALA A 7 -10.55 1.05 -36.85
CA ALA A 7 -11.46 0.22 -37.63
C ALA A 7 -11.58 -1.29 -37.32
N GLU A 8 -12.06 -1.65 -36.12
CA GLU A 8 -12.76 -2.94 -35.86
C GLU A 8 -13.95 -2.77 -34.88
N VAL A 9 -14.71 -1.67 -34.95
CA VAL A 9 -15.79 -1.37 -33.95
C VAL A 9 -17.21 -1.38 -34.54
N LEU A 10 -17.48 -2.04 -35.67
CA LEU A 10 -18.82 -1.92 -36.30
C LEU A 10 -19.52 -3.23 -36.72
N GLU A 11 -19.14 -4.39 -36.19
CA GLU A 11 -19.89 -5.64 -36.43
C GLU A 11 -20.63 -6.21 -35.20
N GLY A 12 -20.39 -5.69 -33.99
CA GLY A 12 -21.02 -6.22 -32.77
C GLY A 12 -22.37 -5.59 -32.37
N GLY A 13 -22.78 -4.46 -32.95
CA GLY A 13 -23.87 -3.63 -32.39
C GLY A 13 -25.27 -4.27 -32.42
N GLU A 14 -25.61 -5.01 -33.47
CA GLU A 14 -26.93 -5.65 -33.62
C GLU A 14 -27.09 -6.88 -32.70
N ASP A 15 -26.01 -7.66 -32.53
CA ASP A 15 -26.00 -8.86 -31.67
C ASP A 15 -26.12 -8.48 -30.18
N HIS A 16 -25.42 -7.43 -29.74
CA HIS A 16 -25.53 -6.94 -28.37
C HIS A 16 -26.93 -6.38 -28.08
N ALA A 17 -27.54 -5.66 -29.04
CA ALA A 17 -28.89 -5.13 -28.88
C ALA A 17 -29.92 -6.26 -28.72
N GLN A 18 -29.79 -7.33 -29.51
CA GLN A 18 -30.66 -8.50 -29.42
C GLN A 18 -30.49 -9.25 -28.09
N VAL A 19 -29.25 -9.43 -27.61
CA VAL A 19 -28.98 -10.03 -26.29
C VAL A 19 -29.60 -9.21 -25.16
N LEU A 20 -29.49 -7.88 -25.22
CA LEU A 20 -30.10 -6.99 -24.22
C LEU A 20 -31.63 -7.04 -24.24
N GLU A 21 -32.25 -7.16 -25.42
CA GLU A 21 -33.69 -7.33 -25.56
C GLU A 21 -34.15 -8.66 -24.94
N HIS A 22 -33.46 -9.77 -25.21
CA HIS A 22 -33.75 -11.07 -24.60
C HIS A 22 -33.56 -11.05 -23.08
N LEU A 23 -32.52 -10.39 -22.57
CA LEU A 23 -32.31 -10.23 -21.12
C LEU A 23 -33.44 -9.39 -20.49
N ALA A 24 -33.88 -8.33 -21.15
CA ALA A 24 -35.01 -7.52 -20.69
C ALA A 24 -36.31 -8.34 -20.63
N LEU A 25 -36.54 -9.20 -21.62
CA LEU A 25 -37.67 -10.12 -21.62
C LEU A 25 -37.58 -11.15 -20.49
N LEU A 26 -36.43 -11.80 -20.32
CA LEU A 26 -36.21 -12.77 -19.26
C LEU A 26 -36.40 -12.15 -17.88
N LYS A 27 -35.95 -10.91 -17.66
CA LYS A 27 -36.12 -10.19 -16.39
C LYS A 27 -37.59 -9.97 -16.01
N ARG A 28 -38.53 -9.97 -16.97
CA ARG A 28 -39.97 -9.92 -16.68
C ARG A 28 -40.48 -11.21 -16.05
N TYR A 29 -39.89 -12.36 -16.43
CA TYR A 29 -40.27 -13.68 -15.92
C TYR A 29 -39.45 -14.11 -14.71
N PHE A 30 -38.20 -13.64 -14.61
CA PHE A 30 -37.25 -13.95 -13.54
C PHE A 30 -36.74 -12.67 -12.85
N PRO A 31 -37.63 -11.88 -12.21
CA PRO A 31 -37.28 -10.58 -11.66
C PRO A 31 -36.32 -10.65 -10.45
N TYR A 32 -36.23 -11.81 -9.78
CA TYR A 32 -35.39 -12.01 -8.60
C TYR A 32 -34.04 -12.62 -8.97
N SER A 33 -34.05 -13.66 -9.80
CA SER A 33 -32.84 -14.34 -10.30
C SER A 33 -31.99 -13.44 -11.20
N LEU A 34 -32.60 -12.48 -11.91
CA LEU A 34 -31.90 -11.51 -12.77
C LEU A 34 -31.76 -10.12 -12.12
N THR A 35 -31.79 -10.06 -10.79
CA THR A 35 -31.34 -8.86 -10.08
C THR A 35 -29.85 -8.63 -10.31
N SER A 36 -29.42 -7.36 -10.30
CA SER A 36 -28.02 -7.01 -10.51
C SER A 36 -27.09 -7.69 -9.50
N SER A 37 -27.51 -7.82 -8.24
CA SER A 37 -26.72 -8.50 -7.20
C SER A 37 -26.49 -9.98 -7.52
N VAL A 38 -27.53 -10.69 -7.98
CA VAL A 38 -27.43 -12.13 -8.31
C VAL A 38 -26.59 -12.32 -9.57
N LEU A 39 -26.79 -11.49 -10.60
CA LEU A 39 -26.00 -11.56 -11.84
C LEU A 39 -24.51 -11.29 -11.59
N LEU A 40 -24.19 -10.22 -10.86
CA LEU A 40 -22.79 -9.88 -10.55
C LEU A 40 -22.14 -10.90 -9.61
N ALA A 41 -22.89 -11.49 -8.67
CA ALA A 41 -22.40 -12.58 -7.83
C ALA A 41 -22.00 -13.80 -8.67
N ASN A 42 -22.86 -14.22 -9.61
CA ASN A 42 -22.55 -15.35 -10.48
C ASN A 42 -21.40 -15.03 -11.45
N LEU A 43 -21.37 -13.83 -12.05
CA LEU A 43 -20.24 -13.40 -12.89
C LEU A 43 -18.91 -13.40 -12.13
N CYS A 44 -18.90 -12.88 -10.90
CA CYS A 44 -17.74 -12.97 -10.02
C CYS A 44 -17.28 -14.43 -9.86
N TRP A 45 -18.23 -15.33 -9.58
CA TRP A 45 -17.92 -16.73 -9.33
C TRP A 45 -17.31 -17.42 -10.57
N GLU A 46 -17.87 -17.17 -11.75
CA GLU A 46 -17.32 -17.69 -13.01
C GLU A 46 -15.90 -17.16 -13.28
N TYR A 47 -15.64 -15.88 -13.01
CA TYR A 47 -14.29 -15.33 -13.11
C TYR A 47 -13.31 -15.94 -12.10
N LEU A 48 -13.75 -16.23 -10.87
CA LEU A 48 -12.93 -16.94 -9.87
C LEU A 48 -12.61 -18.37 -10.31
N LEU A 49 -13.58 -19.09 -10.88
CA LEU A 49 -13.37 -20.43 -11.43
C LEU A 49 -12.39 -20.39 -12.62
N ALA A 50 -12.55 -19.43 -13.53
CA ALA A 50 -11.63 -19.22 -14.64
C ALA A 50 -10.20 -18.95 -14.14
N TRP A 51 -10.03 -18.07 -13.15
CA TRP A 51 -8.74 -17.83 -12.51
C TRP A 51 -8.18 -19.08 -11.83
N GLN A 52 -9.01 -19.89 -11.16
CA GLN A 52 -8.54 -21.12 -10.53
C GLN A 52 -7.94 -22.12 -11.52
N HIS A 53 -8.45 -22.15 -12.76
CA HIS A 53 -7.91 -22.97 -13.84
C HIS A 53 -6.63 -22.37 -14.47
N GLY A 54 -6.46 -21.05 -14.42
CA GLY A 54 -5.30 -20.32 -14.93
C GLY A 54 -4.81 -19.27 -13.94
N VAL A 55 -4.15 -19.71 -12.86
CA VAL A 55 -3.83 -18.86 -11.70
C VAL A 55 -2.87 -17.70 -11.97
N ASP A 56 -2.12 -17.77 -13.07
CA ASP A 56 -1.26 -16.67 -13.53
C ASP A 56 -2.03 -15.59 -14.31
N ALA A 57 -3.23 -15.89 -14.81
CA ALA A 57 -4.07 -14.93 -15.53
C ALA A 57 -4.86 -14.06 -14.54
N LEU A 58 -4.18 -13.06 -13.97
CA LEU A 58 -4.75 -12.19 -12.94
C LEU A 58 -5.88 -11.29 -13.48
N GLU A 59 -6.06 -11.15 -14.78
CA GLU A 59 -7.18 -10.41 -15.37
C GLU A 59 -8.53 -10.99 -14.93
N ALA A 60 -8.64 -12.33 -14.87
CA ALA A 60 -9.85 -12.99 -14.40
C ALA A 60 -10.10 -12.71 -12.92
N LEU A 61 -9.06 -12.76 -12.07
CA LEU A 61 -9.19 -12.42 -10.65
C LEU A 61 -9.59 -10.95 -10.46
N ASN A 62 -8.98 -10.03 -11.20
CA ASN A 62 -9.31 -8.61 -11.16
C ASN A 62 -10.74 -8.34 -11.64
N ALA A 63 -11.21 -9.04 -12.68
CA ALA A 63 -12.59 -8.97 -13.14
C ALA A 63 -13.58 -9.49 -12.09
N ALA A 64 -13.23 -10.57 -11.37
CA ALA A 64 -14.04 -11.05 -10.25
C ALA A 64 -14.17 -10.00 -9.13
N ILE A 65 -13.06 -9.39 -8.72
CA ILE A 65 -13.05 -8.33 -7.70
C ILE A 65 -13.85 -7.11 -8.16
N LEU A 66 -13.77 -6.75 -9.45
CA LEU A 66 -14.58 -5.68 -10.01
C LEU A 66 -16.07 -6.01 -9.96
N CYS A 67 -16.46 -7.26 -10.27
CA CYS A 67 -17.84 -7.71 -10.14
C CYS A 67 -18.31 -7.60 -8.68
N LEU A 68 -17.52 -8.08 -7.72
CA LEU A 68 -17.82 -7.99 -6.28
C LEU A 68 -18.11 -6.57 -5.85
N ARG A 69 -17.21 -5.64 -6.16
CA ARG A 69 -17.31 -4.22 -5.77
C ARG A 69 -18.58 -3.55 -6.30
N ASN A 70 -19.14 -4.05 -7.40
CA ASN A 70 -20.34 -3.50 -8.01
C ASN A 70 -21.64 -4.19 -7.56
N ILE A 71 -21.58 -5.21 -6.69
CA ILE A 71 -22.78 -5.86 -6.15
C ILE A 71 -23.56 -4.85 -5.30
N PRO A 72 -24.80 -4.47 -5.67
CA PRO A 72 -25.52 -3.41 -4.96
C PRO A 72 -25.99 -3.79 -3.55
N SER A 73 -26.16 -5.08 -3.25
CA SER A 73 -26.58 -5.56 -1.93
C SER A 73 -25.37 -5.86 -1.05
N PRO A 74 -25.14 -5.12 0.05
CA PRO A 74 -23.98 -5.37 0.93
C PRO A 74 -24.00 -6.76 1.56
N HIS A 75 -25.19 -7.28 1.88
CA HIS A 75 -25.38 -8.64 2.42
C HIS A 75 -24.94 -9.71 1.43
N MET A 76 -25.35 -9.57 0.16
CA MET A 76 -24.91 -10.46 -0.92
C MET A 76 -23.40 -10.33 -1.12
N MET A 77 -22.87 -9.11 -1.21
CA MET A 77 -21.45 -8.85 -1.40
C MET A 77 -20.60 -9.50 -0.29
N LYS A 78 -20.96 -9.29 0.98
CA LYS A 78 -20.32 -9.91 2.16
C LYS A 78 -20.36 -11.44 2.07
N GLY A 79 -21.52 -12.01 1.73
CA GLY A 79 -21.70 -13.45 1.59
C GLY A 79 -20.84 -14.07 0.49
N VAL A 80 -20.78 -13.42 -0.68
CA VAL A 80 -19.94 -13.86 -1.81
C VAL A 80 -18.46 -13.69 -1.47
N CYS A 81 -18.05 -12.60 -0.80
CA CYS A 81 -16.68 -12.46 -0.31
C CYS A 81 -16.31 -13.58 0.68
N SER A 82 -17.18 -13.90 1.64
CA SER A 82 -16.95 -15.02 2.58
C SER A 82 -16.77 -16.35 1.85
N LEU A 83 -17.64 -16.64 0.88
CA LEU A 83 -17.52 -17.81 0.02
C LEU A 83 -16.22 -17.81 -0.78
N ALA A 84 -15.92 -16.73 -1.51
CA ALA A 84 -14.73 -16.62 -2.36
C ALA A 84 -13.42 -16.75 -1.56
N TRP A 85 -13.37 -16.15 -0.37
CA TRP A 85 -12.21 -16.27 0.51
C TRP A 85 -11.99 -17.71 0.96
N SER A 86 -13.03 -18.37 1.47
CA SER A 86 -12.93 -19.74 1.99
C SER A 86 -12.68 -20.81 0.91
N THR A 87 -13.06 -20.54 -0.34
CA THR A 87 -13.00 -21.53 -1.44
C THR A 87 -11.81 -21.35 -2.38
N HIS A 88 -11.46 -20.10 -2.74
CA HIS A 88 -10.51 -19.83 -3.82
C HIS A 88 -9.23 -19.10 -3.37
N LEU A 89 -9.34 -18.16 -2.41
CA LEU A 89 -8.25 -17.23 -2.09
C LEU A 89 -7.48 -17.58 -0.82
N GLY A 90 -8.18 -17.91 0.27
CA GLY A 90 -7.62 -17.97 1.62
C GLY A 90 -6.44 -18.93 1.76
N GLN A 91 -6.60 -20.17 1.28
CA GLN A 91 -5.54 -21.17 1.34
C GLN A 91 -4.29 -20.75 0.52
N ARG A 92 -4.50 -20.15 -0.65
CA ARG A 92 -3.40 -19.72 -1.53
C ARG A 92 -2.67 -18.52 -0.93
N PHE A 93 -3.41 -17.58 -0.35
CA PHE A 93 -2.86 -16.46 0.41
C PHE A 93 -2.05 -16.94 1.61
N GLU A 94 -2.56 -17.91 2.37
CA GLU A 94 -1.84 -18.52 3.49
C GLU A 94 -0.53 -19.18 3.05
N SER A 95 -0.54 -19.97 1.97
CA SER A 95 0.68 -20.55 1.41
C SER A 95 1.71 -19.48 1.03
N ALA A 96 1.27 -18.40 0.37
CA ALA A 96 2.14 -17.27 0.04
C ALA A 96 2.73 -16.62 1.29
N ALA A 97 1.90 -16.35 2.30
CA ALA A 97 2.31 -15.75 3.56
C ALA A 97 3.33 -16.62 4.31
N ARG A 98 3.09 -17.93 4.40
CA ARG A 98 4.01 -18.89 5.05
C ARG A 98 5.34 -19.01 4.31
N LEU A 99 5.32 -18.98 2.97
CA LEU A 99 6.56 -19.03 2.19
C LEU A 99 7.37 -17.73 2.33
N VAL A 100 6.73 -16.56 2.27
CA VAL A 100 7.40 -15.27 2.53
C VAL A 100 7.90 -15.20 3.98
N GLN A 101 7.16 -15.74 4.95
CA GLN A 101 7.62 -15.88 6.33
C GLN A 101 8.92 -16.67 6.44
N LYS A 102 9.06 -17.74 5.65
CA LYS A 102 10.25 -18.60 5.63
C LYS A 102 11.42 -17.94 4.91
N VAL A 103 11.18 -17.28 3.79
CA VAL A 103 12.22 -16.72 2.90
C VAL A 103 12.65 -15.30 3.29
N GLY A 104 11.75 -14.52 3.88
CA GLY A 104 11.98 -13.12 4.28
C GLY A 104 12.01 -12.12 3.12
N LYS A 105 11.55 -12.51 1.94
CA LYS A 105 11.42 -11.70 0.72
C LYS A 105 10.57 -12.46 -0.29
N ILE A 106 10.38 -11.89 -1.48
CA ILE A 106 9.74 -12.60 -2.58
C ILE A 106 10.50 -13.90 -2.90
N PRO A 107 9.83 -15.06 -2.87
CA PRO A 107 10.45 -16.33 -3.18
C PRO A 107 10.80 -16.42 -4.67
N LYS A 108 11.79 -17.24 -5.00
CA LYS A 108 12.17 -17.48 -6.41
C LYS A 108 11.13 -18.35 -7.11
N GLU A 109 11.01 -18.22 -8.42
CA GLU A 109 10.08 -18.96 -9.30
C GLU A 109 9.82 -20.41 -8.88
N ARG A 110 10.87 -21.22 -8.70
CA ARG A 110 10.73 -22.64 -8.32
C ARG A 110 9.90 -22.85 -7.04
N LEU A 111 10.10 -22.03 -6.02
CA LEU A 111 9.37 -22.14 -4.75
C LEU A 111 7.95 -21.59 -4.88
N CYS A 112 7.76 -20.48 -5.61
CA CYS A 112 6.42 -19.91 -5.87
C CYS A 112 5.53 -20.94 -6.61
N ARG A 113 6.05 -21.54 -7.69
CA ARG A 113 5.36 -22.59 -8.43
C ARG A 113 5.02 -23.81 -7.57
N GLN A 114 5.96 -24.23 -6.72
CA GLN A 114 5.81 -25.45 -5.93
C GLN A 114 4.82 -25.28 -4.75
N GLU A 115 4.88 -24.17 -4.01
CA GLU A 115 4.11 -24.01 -2.77
C GLU A 115 2.83 -23.15 -2.95
N ILE A 116 2.80 -22.25 -3.93
CA ILE A 116 1.68 -21.31 -4.15
C ILE A 116 0.92 -21.64 -5.46
N GLY A 117 1.64 -22.15 -6.46
CA GLY A 117 1.12 -22.41 -7.82
C GLY A 117 1.18 -21.20 -8.76
N ILE A 118 1.60 -20.03 -8.27
CA ILE A 118 1.74 -18.77 -9.03
C ILE A 118 3.23 -18.55 -9.35
N THR A 119 3.56 -17.85 -10.44
CA THR A 119 4.93 -17.40 -10.72
C THR A 119 5.46 -16.41 -9.66
N ASP A 120 6.78 -16.22 -9.61
CA ASP A 120 7.35 -15.11 -8.85
C ASP A 120 7.04 -13.72 -9.44
N LEU A 121 6.81 -13.64 -10.75
CA LEU A 121 6.42 -12.43 -11.46
C LEU A 121 4.99 -11.96 -11.12
N GLU A 122 4.05 -12.89 -11.03
CA GLU A 122 2.63 -12.60 -10.76
C GLU A 122 2.31 -12.53 -9.26
N LEU A 123 3.18 -13.04 -8.39
CA LEU A 123 2.97 -13.03 -6.94
C LEU A 123 2.70 -11.62 -6.36
N PRO A 124 3.43 -10.54 -6.75
CA PRO A 124 3.08 -9.19 -6.34
C PRO A 124 1.66 -8.78 -6.75
N GLY A 125 1.25 -9.11 -7.98
CA GLY A 125 -0.10 -8.83 -8.49
C GLY A 125 -1.19 -9.60 -7.74
N PHE A 126 -0.94 -10.88 -7.44
CA PHE A 126 -1.84 -11.67 -6.60
C PHE A 126 -2.00 -11.09 -5.19
N LEU A 127 -0.89 -10.69 -4.55
CA LEU A 127 -0.93 -10.06 -3.22
C LEU A 127 -1.68 -8.72 -3.26
N HIS A 128 -1.51 -7.93 -4.32
CA HIS A 128 -2.31 -6.73 -4.55
C HIS A 128 -3.80 -7.06 -4.65
N ALA A 129 -4.16 -8.05 -5.45
CA ALA A 129 -5.55 -8.50 -5.62
C ALA A 129 -6.15 -8.99 -4.28
N CYS A 130 -5.38 -9.69 -3.44
CA CYS A 130 -5.81 -10.06 -2.09
C CYS A 130 -6.11 -8.83 -1.21
N VAL A 131 -5.26 -7.79 -1.25
CA VAL A 131 -5.53 -6.55 -0.51
C VAL A 131 -6.82 -5.91 -1.00
N THR A 132 -6.98 -5.72 -2.31
CA THR A 132 -8.18 -5.09 -2.89
C THR A 132 -9.45 -5.91 -2.63
N PHE A 133 -9.35 -7.24 -2.66
CA PHE A 133 -10.45 -8.12 -2.29
C PHE A 133 -10.85 -7.93 -0.81
N LEU A 134 -9.86 -7.87 0.09
CA LEU A 134 -10.11 -7.70 1.53
C LEU A 134 -10.67 -6.30 1.84
N ASP A 135 -10.24 -5.26 1.12
CA ASP A 135 -10.84 -3.91 1.18
C ASP A 135 -12.34 -3.98 0.88
N VAL A 136 -12.72 -4.62 -0.23
CA VAL A 136 -14.13 -4.82 -0.62
C VAL A 136 -14.88 -5.62 0.44
N PHE A 137 -14.26 -6.65 1.01
CA PHE A 137 -14.90 -7.47 2.04
C PHE A 137 -15.13 -6.69 3.35
N MET A 138 -14.15 -5.88 3.77
CA MET A 138 -14.29 -5.02 4.94
C MET A 138 -15.39 -3.97 4.72
N GLU A 139 -15.39 -3.30 3.56
CA GLU A 139 -16.42 -2.33 3.19
C GLU A 139 -17.82 -2.97 3.19
N ALA A 140 -17.97 -4.15 2.57
CA ALA A 140 -19.23 -4.90 2.57
C ALA A 140 -19.72 -5.23 3.99
N SER A 141 -18.79 -5.59 4.88
CA SER A 141 -19.10 -5.98 6.26
C SER A 141 -19.61 -4.79 7.08
N LEU A 142 -18.99 -3.62 6.94
CA LEU A 142 -19.45 -2.39 7.59
C LEU A 142 -20.80 -1.91 7.04
N GLN A 143 -20.97 -1.94 5.71
CA GLN A 143 -22.23 -1.53 5.08
C GLN A 143 -23.39 -2.47 5.45
N CYS A 144 -23.11 -3.77 5.55
CA CYS A 144 -24.05 -4.81 5.97
C CYS A 144 -24.63 -4.53 7.37
N GLU A 145 -23.82 -4.05 8.32
CA GLU A 145 -24.29 -3.71 9.68
C GLU A 145 -25.25 -2.51 9.70
N LEU A 146 -25.10 -1.59 8.75
CA LEU A 146 -25.90 -0.36 8.66
C LEU A 146 -27.23 -0.54 7.90
N MET A 147 -27.37 -1.62 7.11
CA MET A 147 -28.54 -1.86 6.28
C MET A 147 -29.36 -3.04 6.79
N LEU A 148 -30.66 -2.83 6.98
CA LEU A 148 -31.58 -3.94 7.20
C LEU A 148 -31.53 -4.92 6.02
N LEU A 149 -31.51 -6.21 6.31
CA LEU A 149 -31.78 -7.26 5.34
C LEU A 149 -33.18 -6.99 4.74
N GLN A 150 -33.23 -6.35 3.57
CA GLN A 150 -34.49 -6.25 2.82
C GLN A 150 -34.87 -7.64 2.29
N ASP A 151 -36.03 -7.74 1.63
CA ASP A 151 -36.60 -8.94 0.99
C ASP A 151 -35.72 -9.54 -0.16
N PHE A 152 -34.43 -9.74 0.06
CA PHE A 152 -33.48 -10.38 -0.86
C PHE A 152 -33.62 -11.91 -0.88
N SER A 153 -34.47 -12.46 -0.02
CA SER A 153 -34.81 -13.89 0.03
C SER A 153 -35.92 -14.31 -0.93
N LYS A 154 -36.47 -13.36 -1.72
CA LYS A 154 -37.49 -13.69 -2.72
C LYS A 154 -36.86 -14.45 -3.87
N THR A 155 -37.47 -15.57 -4.21
CA THR A 155 -37.16 -16.42 -5.37
C THR A 155 -38.41 -16.53 -6.23
N GLU A 156 -38.25 -16.82 -7.52
CA GLU A 156 -39.41 -17.15 -8.37
C GLU A 156 -40.10 -18.41 -7.86
N GLU A 157 -41.43 -18.46 -7.93
CA GLU A 157 -42.22 -19.62 -7.48
C GLU A 157 -41.82 -20.94 -8.16
N LEU A 158 -41.32 -20.83 -9.40
CA LEU A 158 -40.78 -21.96 -10.18
C LEU A 158 -39.64 -22.69 -9.46
N TRP A 159 -38.92 -22.01 -8.57
CA TRP A 159 -37.80 -22.57 -7.80
C TRP A 159 -38.21 -23.12 -6.43
N ASN A 160 -39.47 -22.91 -6.00
CA ASN A 160 -39.99 -23.36 -4.71
C ASN A 160 -40.38 -24.85 -4.73
N CYS A 161 -39.45 -25.70 -5.15
CA CYS A 161 -39.61 -27.15 -5.15
C CYS A 161 -39.45 -27.72 -3.71
N PRO A 162 -40.13 -28.84 -3.37
CA PRO A 162 -39.91 -29.53 -2.11
C PRO A 162 -38.42 -29.83 -1.87
N LYS A 163 -37.91 -29.57 -0.65
CA LYS A 163 -36.50 -29.79 -0.28
C LYS A 163 -36.03 -31.18 -0.72
N GLY A 164 -35.02 -31.23 -1.58
CA GLY A 164 -34.45 -32.46 -2.14
C GLY A 164 -34.91 -32.83 -3.56
N SER A 165 -35.82 -32.06 -4.18
CA SER A 165 -36.24 -32.23 -5.58
C SER A 165 -35.76 -31.14 -6.53
N CYS A 166 -35.18 -30.07 -5.99
CA CYS A 166 -34.55 -28.98 -6.75
C CYS A 166 -33.04 -29.28 -6.95
N GLY A 167 -32.44 -28.69 -7.97
CA GLY A 167 -31.00 -28.79 -8.27
C GLY A 167 -30.08 -28.26 -7.15
N PRO A 168 -28.78 -28.04 -7.43
CA PRO A 168 -27.86 -27.51 -6.43
C PRO A 168 -28.34 -26.16 -5.87
N THR A 169 -28.07 -25.90 -4.60
CA THR A 169 -28.43 -24.64 -3.94
C THR A 169 -27.82 -23.46 -4.70
N PRO A 170 -28.63 -22.45 -5.08
CA PRO A 170 -28.13 -21.28 -5.79
C PRO A 170 -27.04 -20.53 -5.00
N LEU A 171 -26.08 -19.95 -5.71
CA LEU A 171 -25.00 -19.15 -5.10
C LEU A 171 -25.55 -18.02 -4.23
N SER A 172 -26.63 -17.37 -4.65
CA SER A 172 -27.29 -16.29 -3.91
C SER A 172 -27.83 -16.77 -2.55
N GLU A 173 -28.42 -17.96 -2.50
CA GLU A 173 -28.89 -18.56 -1.25
C GLU A 173 -27.72 -18.95 -0.35
N LEU A 174 -26.66 -19.55 -0.92
CA LEU A 174 -25.44 -19.89 -0.18
C LEU A 174 -24.76 -18.65 0.42
N ALA A 175 -24.68 -17.56 -0.34
CA ALA A 175 -24.06 -16.31 0.08
C ALA A 175 -24.85 -15.67 1.23
N LEU A 176 -26.18 -15.60 1.11
CA LEU A 176 -27.05 -15.01 2.14
C LEU A 176 -27.15 -15.88 3.39
N ALA A 177 -26.92 -17.19 3.29
CA ALA A 177 -26.91 -18.12 4.42
C ALA A 177 -25.60 -18.10 5.23
N LYS A 178 -24.57 -17.35 4.81
CA LYS A 178 -23.30 -17.31 5.51
C LYS A 178 -23.43 -16.68 6.90
N LEU A 179 -22.74 -17.28 7.87
CA LEU A 179 -22.60 -16.76 9.22
C LEU A 179 -21.86 -15.42 9.20
N ASP A 180 -22.10 -14.62 10.24
CA ASP A 180 -21.34 -13.41 10.47
C ASP A 180 -19.86 -13.73 10.65
N ILE A 181 -19.03 -12.88 10.04
CA ILE A 181 -17.58 -12.96 10.15
C ILE A 181 -17.09 -12.09 11.30
N ASN A 182 -15.97 -12.46 11.89
CA ASN A 182 -15.26 -11.64 12.84
C ASN A 182 -14.49 -10.53 12.10
N TYR A 183 -14.99 -9.29 12.21
CA TYR A 183 -14.42 -8.13 11.52
C TYR A 183 -12.98 -7.85 11.92
N ASP A 184 -12.64 -7.97 13.20
CA ASP A 184 -11.28 -7.73 13.69
C ASP A 184 -10.29 -8.77 13.16
N LEU A 185 -10.73 -10.02 13.03
CA LEU A 185 -9.95 -11.08 12.39
C LEU A 185 -9.78 -10.81 10.88
N LEU A 186 -10.83 -10.35 10.18
CA LEU A 186 -10.72 -9.93 8.78
C LEU A 186 -9.71 -8.78 8.63
N HIS A 187 -9.78 -7.78 9.52
CA HIS A 187 -8.84 -6.67 9.54
C HIS A 187 -7.40 -7.11 9.83
N LEU A 188 -7.19 -8.12 10.68
CA LEU A 188 -5.87 -8.72 10.92
C LEU A 188 -5.30 -9.39 9.65
N HIS A 189 -6.13 -10.10 8.88
CA HIS A 189 -5.73 -10.66 7.58
C HIS A 189 -5.39 -9.56 6.57
N HIS A 190 -6.18 -8.49 6.53
CA HIS A 190 -5.91 -7.32 5.69
C HIS A 190 -4.57 -6.65 6.02
N GLN A 191 -4.23 -6.50 7.30
CA GLN A 191 -2.93 -5.99 7.72
C GLN A 191 -1.78 -6.86 7.20
N LEU A 192 -1.89 -8.20 7.31
CA LEU A 192 -0.88 -9.11 6.77
C LEU A 192 -0.79 -9.04 5.25
N ALA A 193 -1.93 -8.99 4.54
CA ALA A 193 -1.96 -8.87 3.09
C ALA A 193 -1.25 -7.59 2.62
N SER A 194 -1.51 -6.47 3.31
CA SER A 194 -0.85 -5.19 3.08
C SER A 194 0.67 -5.27 3.28
N VAL A 195 1.12 -5.90 4.37
CA VAL A 195 2.55 -6.13 4.64
C VAL A 195 3.22 -6.93 3.52
N LEU A 196 2.61 -8.04 3.11
CA LEU A 196 3.16 -8.91 2.08
C LEU A 196 3.21 -8.22 0.72
N HIS A 197 2.16 -7.46 0.38
CA HIS A 197 2.13 -6.65 -0.83
C HIS A 197 3.23 -5.58 -0.81
N MET A 198 3.42 -4.86 0.30
CA MET A 198 4.53 -3.90 0.44
C MET A 198 5.90 -4.56 0.26
N ILE A 199 6.13 -5.73 0.88
CA ILE A 199 7.37 -6.49 0.70
C ILE A 199 7.59 -6.85 -0.77
N ALA A 200 6.52 -7.24 -1.47
CA ALA A 200 6.56 -7.61 -2.87
C ALA A 200 6.88 -6.42 -3.78
N THR A 201 6.13 -5.33 -3.65
CA THR A 201 6.24 -4.13 -4.50
C THR A 201 7.64 -3.50 -4.39
N PHE A 202 8.17 -3.39 -3.18
CA PHE A 202 9.47 -2.76 -2.93
C PHE A 202 10.63 -3.75 -2.90
N ASN A 203 10.38 -5.03 -3.26
CA ASN A 203 11.37 -6.11 -3.25
C ASN A 203 12.19 -6.16 -1.94
N MET A 204 11.51 -5.99 -0.81
CA MET A 204 12.14 -5.81 0.48
C MET A 204 12.69 -7.13 1.02
N ARG A 205 13.87 -7.05 1.64
CA ARG A 205 14.38 -8.11 2.51
C ARG A 205 13.99 -7.81 3.94
N PHE A 206 13.00 -8.54 4.45
CA PHE A 206 12.52 -8.45 5.81
C PHE A 206 12.35 -9.86 6.38
N PRO A 207 13.31 -10.36 7.18
CA PRO A 207 13.24 -11.72 7.72
C PRO A 207 12.00 -11.91 8.59
N ARG A 208 11.30 -13.03 8.38
CA ARG A 208 10.25 -13.51 9.27
C ARG A 208 9.14 -12.46 9.57
N PRO A 209 8.53 -11.82 8.54
CA PRO A 209 7.58 -10.71 8.70
C PRO A 209 6.40 -11.00 9.63
N ILE A 210 5.84 -12.21 9.62
CA ILE A 210 4.72 -12.57 10.49
C ILE A 210 5.16 -12.53 11.96
N SER A 211 6.27 -13.19 12.31
CA SER A 211 6.72 -13.24 13.70
C SER A 211 7.38 -11.95 14.19
N SER A 212 7.80 -11.08 13.28
CA SER A 212 8.45 -9.80 13.61
C SER A 212 7.48 -8.63 13.69
N LEU A 213 6.31 -8.71 13.03
CA LEU A 213 5.34 -7.62 12.96
C LEU A 213 4.02 -7.91 13.69
N PHE A 214 3.79 -9.16 14.10
CA PHE A 214 2.61 -9.57 14.86
C PHE A 214 3.01 -10.23 16.18
N ASP A 215 2.26 -9.95 17.24
CA ASP A 215 2.44 -10.58 18.55
C ASP A 215 2.03 -12.07 18.52
N ASN A 216 2.31 -12.81 19.59
CA ASN A 216 2.02 -14.25 19.63
C ASN A 216 0.52 -14.56 19.47
N THR A 217 -0.33 -13.69 19.99
CA THR A 217 -1.79 -13.79 19.86
C THR A 217 -2.21 -13.59 18.40
N GLY A 218 -1.74 -12.53 17.75
CA GLY A 218 -1.99 -12.28 16.33
C GLY A 218 -1.47 -13.39 15.44
N GLN A 219 -0.26 -13.91 15.71
CA GLN A 219 0.31 -15.04 14.97
C GLN A 219 -0.56 -16.30 15.06
N SER A 220 -1.21 -16.52 16.20
CA SER A 220 -2.07 -17.67 16.43
C SER A 220 -3.47 -17.50 15.84
N ALA A 221 -3.95 -16.26 15.72
CA ALA A 221 -5.23 -15.92 15.10
C ALA A 221 -5.16 -15.88 13.57
N LEU A 222 -4.01 -15.51 13.00
CA LEU A 222 -3.81 -15.51 11.55
C LEU A 222 -4.15 -16.88 10.95
N PHE A 223 -4.87 -16.86 9.84
CA PHE A 223 -5.34 -18.04 9.09
C PHE A 223 -6.42 -18.88 9.78
N CYS A 224 -6.95 -18.46 10.93
CA CYS A 224 -8.21 -19.02 11.45
C CYS A 224 -9.38 -18.71 10.49
N ASP A 225 -10.42 -19.55 10.52
CA ASP A 225 -11.66 -19.29 9.79
C ASP A 225 -12.23 -17.93 10.19
N LEU A 226 -12.58 -17.09 9.21
CA LEU A 226 -13.12 -15.75 9.45
C LEU A 226 -14.46 -15.78 10.22
N ALA A 227 -15.20 -16.88 10.21
CA ALA A 227 -16.40 -17.06 11.03
C ALA A 227 -16.10 -17.48 12.48
N SER A 228 -14.83 -17.73 12.81
CA SER A 228 -14.41 -18.11 14.16
C SER A 228 -14.10 -16.89 15.04
N ASN A 229 -13.94 -17.13 16.35
CA ASN A 229 -13.67 -16.09 17.35
C ASN A 229 -12.40 -16.42 18.15
N PRO A 230 -11.21 -16.38 17.53
CA PRO A 230 -9.96 -16.60 18.24
C PRO A 230 -9.68 -15.42 19.20
N GLN A 231 -8.72 -15.62 20.09
CA GLN A 231 -8.16 -14.49 20.84
C GLN A 231 -7.42 -13.57 19.86
N LEU A 232 -7.68 -12.27 19.95
CA LEU A 232 -7.10 -11.26 19.07
C LEU A 232 -6.06 -10.43 19.82
N PRO A 233 -5.10 -9.81 19.09
CA PRO A 233 -4.08 -8.95 19.69
C PRO A 233 -4.69 -7.88 20.59
N GLY A 234 -4.13 -7.73 21.79
CA GLY A 234 -4.51 -6.66 22.71
C GLY A 234 -3.78 -5.34 22.42
N HIS A 235 -4.12 -4.30 23.19
CA HIS A 235 -3.51 -2.97 23.05
C HIS A 235 -2.14 -2.81 23.75
N ILE A 236 -1.67 -3.82 24.49
CA ILE A 236 -0.37 -3.75 25.20
C ILE A 236 0.73 -4.10 24.22
N LEU A 237 1.57 -3.12 23.87
CA LEU A 237 2.64 -3.29 22.90
C LEU A 237 3.99 -3.47 23.57
N ASP A 238 4.70 -4.54 23.16
CA ASP A 238 6.13 -4.65 23.38
C ASP A 238 6.86 -3.55 22.59
N GLN A 239 7.77 -2.83 23.24
CA GLN A 239 8.58 -1.81 22.58
C GLN A 239 9.34 -2.39 21.38
N LYS A 240 9.86 -3.62 21.50
CA LYS A 240 10.59 -4.27 20.39
C LYS A 240 9.72 -4.50 19.17
N LEU A 241 8.46 -4.87 19.38
CA LEU A 241 7.48 -5.05 18.31
C LEU A 241 7.14 -3.71 17.66
N THR A 242 6.97 -2.67 18.47
CA THR A 242 6.71 -1.30 18.00
C THR A 242 7.89 -0.78 17.17
N ASP A 243 9.12 -1.02 17.61
CA ASP A 243 10.33 -0.66 16.87
C ASP A 243 10.41 -1.41 15.54
N ALA A 244 10.16 -2.72 15.54
CA ALA A 244 10.17 -3.54 14.32
C ALA A 244 9.13 -3.05 13.29
N ARG A 245 7.92 -2.72 13.76
CA ARG A 245 6.84 -2.16 12.93
C ARG A 245 7.20 -0.78 12.38
N THR A 246 7.75 0.09 13.22
CA THR A 246 8.22 1.43 12.81
C THR A 246 9.29 1.31 11.73
N GLN A 247 10.30 0.47 11.94
CA GLN A 247 11.38 0.24 10.98
C GLN A 247 10.89 -0.38 9.67
N PHE A 248 9.90 -1.27 9.71
CA PHE A 248 9.27 -1.79 8.50
C PHE A 248 8.60 -0.67 7.69
N LEU A 249 7.77 0.16 8.34
CA LEU A 249 7.07 1.26 7.68
C LEU A 249 8.03 2.33 7.13
N PHE A 250 9.13 2.61 7.83
CA PHE A 250 10.19 3.48 7.33
C PHE A 250 10.75 2.99 5.99
N ARG A 251 11.09 1.70 5.89
CA ARG A 251 11.60 1.13 4.63
C ARG A 251 10.59 1.24 3.47
N VAL A 252 9.29 1.11 3.76
CA VAL A 252 8.24 1.29 2.76
C VAL A 252 8.17 2.75 2.31
N ILE A 253 8.23 3.71 3.24
CA ILE A 253 8.24 5.15 2.93
C ILE A 253 9.47 5.54 2.10
N ALA A 254 10.65 5.02 2.44
CA ALA A 254 11.87 5.23 1.66
C ALA A 254 11.71 4.70 0.22
N GLY A 255 11.24 3.46 0.06
CA GLY A 255 10.97 2.87 -1.25
C GLY A 255 9.93 3.65 -2.07
N ALA A 256 8.86 4.12 -1.41
CA ALA A 256 7.81 4.94 -2.04
C ALA A 256 8.34 6.32 -2.47
N THR A 257 9.22 6.92 -1.67
CA THR A 257 9.83 8.21 -2.01
C THR A 257 10.77 8.09 -3.20
N GLN A 258 11.52 7.00 -3.27
CA GLN A 258 12.43 6.70 -4.40
C GLN A 258 11.69 6.34 -5.69
N SER A 259 10.41 5.95 -5.63
CA SER A 259 9.62 5.65 -6.83
C SER A 259 9.01 6.89 -7.49
N ILE A 260 9.16 8.09 -6.90
CA ILE A 260 8.71 9.35 -7.50
C ILE A 260 9.45 9.58 -8.82
N GLN A 261 8.70 9.75 -9.91
CA GLN A 261 9.25 9.92 -11.26
C GLN A 261 9.18 11.37 -11.72
N LYS A 262 10.20 11.81 -12.47
CA LYS A 262 10.18 13.11 -13.15
C LYS A 262 9.37 13.01 -14.44
N VAL A 263 8.33 13.82 -14.57
CA VAL A 263 7.49 13.90 -15.77
C VAL A 263 7.91 15.12 -16.58
N ALA A 264 8.37 14.89 -17.80
CA ALA A 264 8.58 15.96 -18.76
C ALA A 264 7.25 16.28 -19.44
N TYR A 265 6.69 17.46 -19.19
CA TYR A 265 5.57 17.95 -19.99
C TYR A 265 6.07 18.33 -21.38
N SER A 266 5.45 17.75 -22.41
CA SER A 266 5.79 18.05 -23.81
C SER A 266 4.98 19.23 -24.33
N SER A 267 5.44 20.45 -24.05
CA SER A 267 5.29 21.67 -24.88
C SER A 267 5.65 22.91 -24.08
N ASP A 268 6.65 23.66 -24.53
CA ASP A 268 7.01 25.06 -24.21
C ASP A 268 7.10 25.57 -22.75
N ASP A 269 6.71 24.80 -21.74
CA ASP A 269 6.92 25.15 -20.33
C ASP A 269 8.11 24.38 -19.74
N LYS A 270 9.12 25.11 -19.27
CA LYS A 270 10.34 24.58 -18.61
C LYS A 270 10.08 23.96 -17.22
N ALA A 271 8.84 23.62 -16.89
CA ALA A 271 8.48 23.02 -15.62
C ALA A 271 8.50 21.48 -15.74
N THR A 272 9.54 20.84 -15.21
CA THR A 272 9.52 19.40 -14.97
C THR A 272 8.62 19.11 -13.76
N GLY A 273 7.53 18.37 -13.96
CA GLY A 273 6.66 17.93 -12.88
C GLY A 273 7.19 16.66 -12.20
N LEU A 274 6.68 16.36 -11.00
CA LEU A 274 6.89 15.08 -10.32
C LEU A 274 5.57 14.30 -10.31
N ASP A 275 5.60 13.02 -10.68
CA ASP A 275 4.49 12.11 -10.41
C ASP A 275 4.67 11.51 -9.02
N THR A 276 3.86 12.02 -8.08
CA THR A 276 3.89 11.64 -6.67
C THR A 276 2.74 10.71 -6.29
N LYS A 277 1.80 10.42 -7.21
CA LYS A 277 0.53 9.77 -6.87
C LYS A 277 0.74 8.43 -6.17
N SER A 278 1.58 7.57 -6.76
CA SER A 278 1.85 6.26 -6.16
C SER A 278 2.56 6.38 -4.81
N ALA A 279 3.48 7.34 -4.66
CA ALA A 279 4.21 7.55 -3.41
C ALA A 279 3.26 7.97 -2.28
N VAL A 280 2.36 8.92 -2.56
CA VAL A 280 1.32 9.38 -1.62
C VAL A 280 0.39 8.23 -1.21
N ASP A 281 -0.04 7.39 -2.16
CA ASP A 281 -0.89 6.23 -1.87
C ASP A 281 -0.20 5.23 -0.93
N TRP A 282 1.10 4.97 -1.14
CA TRP A 282 1.88 4.07 -0.28
C TRP A 282 2.10 4.63 1.13
N VAL A 283 2.42 5.92 1.24
CA VAL A 283 2.57 6.60 2.53
C VAL A 283 1.24 6.60 3.30
N SER A 284 0.13 6.82 2.61
CA SER A 284 -1.22 6.72 3.21
C SER A 284 -1.48 5.33 3.80
N LYS A 285 -1.13 4.26 3.07
CA LYS A 285 -1.22 2.88 3.59
C LYS A 285 -0.33 2.66 4.81
N CYS A 286 0.88 3.25 4.84
CA CYS A 286 1.74 3.20 6.02
C CYS A 286 1.10 3.86 7.24
N HIS A 287 0.44 5.01 7.06
CA HIS A 287 -0.30 5.67 8.15
C HIS A 287 -1.49 4.85 8.64
N SER A 288 -2.24 4.21 7.73
CA SER A 288 -3.33 3.31 8.11
C SER A 288 -2.83 2.16 8.98
N LEU A 289 -1.76 1.47 8.56
CA LEU A 289 -1.13 0.41 9.35
C LEU A 289 -0.57 0.93 10.69
N ALA A 290 0.05 2.11 10.69
CA ALA A 290 0.54 2.72 11.92
C ALA A 290 -0.59 2.96 12.93
N GLY A 291 -1.77 3.40 12.46
CA GLY A 291 -2.97 3.52 13.28
C GLY A 291 -3.41 2.18 13.89
N SER A 292 -3.50 1.13 13.07
CA SER A 292 -3.86 -0.23 13.53
C SER A 292 -2.84 -0.83 14.50
N TRP A 293 -1.57 -0.43 14.39
CA TRP A 293 -0.47 -0.94 15.20
C TRP A 293 -0.07 -0.05 16.37
N HIS A 294 -0.76 1.08 16.55
CA HIS A 294 -0.41 2.17 17.47
C HIS A 294 1.05 2.63 17.37
N VAL A 295 1.59 2.65 16.15
CA VAL A 295 2.89 3.27 15.84
C VAL A 295 2.70 4.79 15.69
N SER A 296 3.69 5.56 16.16
CA SER A 296 3.63 7.03 16.07
C SER A 296 3.57 7.51 14.62
N CYS A 297 2.44 8.11 14.22
CA CYS A 297 2.30 8.76 12.93
C CYS A 297 3.29 9.92 12.76
N ASP A 298 3.68 10.59 13.85
CA ASP A 298 4.67 11.66 13.79
C ASP A 298 6.06 11.13 13.42
N ALA A 299 6.44 9.96 13.94
CA ALA A 299 7.71 9.32 13.56
C ALA A 299 7.75 9.02 12.05
N LEU A 300 6.63 8.58 11.46
CA LEU A 300 6.50 8.35 10.03
C LEU A 300 6.64 9.65 9.22
N ARG A 301 5.98 10.74 9.65
CA ARG A 301 6.08 12.04 8.96
C ARG A 301 7.50 12.59 8.99
N ARG A 302 8.16 12.57 10.14
CA ARG A 302 9.57 13.00 10.25
C ARG A 302 10.47 12.19 9.33
N HIS A 303 10.29 10.87 9.29
CA HIS A 303 11.05 10.01 8.39
C HIS A 303 10.76 10.34 6.92
N GLN A 304 9.50 10.53 6.53
CA GLN A 304 9.14 10.94 5.16
C GLN A 304 9.77 12.27 4.75
N VAL A 305 9.76 13.27 5.64
CA VAL A 305 10.44 14.55 5.43
C VAL A 305 11.93 14.33 5.18
N CYS A 306 12.59 13.51 6.00
CA CYS A 306 14.01 13.17 5.82
C CYS A 306 14.27 12.44 4.49
N GLU A 307 13.43 11.48 4.09
CA GLU A 307 13.58 10.76 2.82
C GLU A 307 13.39 11.67 1.60
N LEU A 308 12.44 12.61 1.66
CA LEU A 308 12.24 13.58 0.59
C LEU A 308 13.44 14.50 0.43
N TYR A 309 13.98 15.04 1.52
CA TYR A 309 15.23 15.80 1.46
C TYR A 309 16.41 14.93 1.03
N SER A 310 16.56 13.69 1.49
CA SER A 310 17.66 12.83 1.04
C SER A 310 17.61 12.53 -0.48
N CYS A 311 16.41 12.55 -1.07
CA CYS A 311 16.18 12.41 -2.52
C CYS A 311 16.23 13.74 -3.30
N GLY A 312 16.36 14.90 -2.63
CA GLY A 312 16.35 16.22 -3.26
C GLY A 312 14.96 16.73 -3.66
N TYR A 313 13.90 16.21 -3.05
CA TYR A 313 12.51 16.63 -3.23
C TYR A 313 12.09 17.66 -2.18
N ASP A 314 12.90 18.69 -1.98
CA ASP A 314 12.80 19.67 -0.89
C ASP A 314 11.42 20.32 -0.83
N ARG A 315 10.86 20.72 -1.97
CA ARG A 315 9.51 21.32 -2.05
C ARG A 315 8.41 20.40 -1.55
N LEU A 316 8.51 19.09 -1.82
CA LEU A 316 7.55 18.12 -1.30
C LEU A 316 7.75 17.90 0.21
N ALA A 317 8.98 17.96 0.70
CA ALA A 317 9.25 17.88 2.14
C ALA A 317 8.67 19.09 2.90
N GLU A 318 8.81 20.29 2.33
CA GLU A 318 8.25 21.55 2.84
C GLU A 318 6.73 21.50 3.02
N GLU A 319 6.01 20.79 2.15
CA GLU A 319 4.54 20.60 2.28
C GLU A 319 4.15 19.76 3.51
N ILE A 320 5.03 18.89 3.99
CA ILE A 320 4.75 17.95 5.08
C ILE A 320 5.19 18.49 6.43
N ILE A 321 6.23 19.33 6.45
CA ILE A 321 6.77 19.98 7.65
C ILE A 321 5.68 20.53 8.60
N PRO A 322 4.64 21.25 8.13
CA PRO A 322 3.61 21.80 9.02
C PRO A 322 2.82 20.75 9.82
N ALA A 323 2.83 19.48 9.39
CA ALA A 323 2.14 18.38 10.04
C ALA A 323 3.02 17.58 11.02
N VAL A 324 4.29 18.00 11.20
CA VAL A 324 5.24 17.41 12.16
C VAL A 324 5.02 18.03 13.54
N SER A 325 4.86 17.17 14.55
CA SER A 325 4.67 17.57 15.94
C SER A 325 5.99 17.80 16.67
N ASP A 326 6.96 16.87 16.55
CA ASP A 326 8.27 17.00 17.20
C ASP A 326 9.26 17.73 16.28
N THR A 327 9.18 19.06 16.31
CA THR A 327 10.01 19.93 15.46
C THR A 327 11.49 19.86 15.82
N ALA A 328 11.82 19.78 17.12
CA ALA A 328 13.22 19.72 17.55
C ALA A 328 13.90 18.45 17.02
N LEU A 329 13.23 17.30 17.12
CA LEU A 329 13.79 16.04 16.63
C LEU A 329 13.93 16.03 15.10
N VAL A 330 12.94 16.54 14.34
CA VAL A 330 13.12 16.63 12.88
C VAL A 330 14.22 17.63 12.52
N GLY A 331 14.39 18.72 13.28
CA GLY A 331 15.49 19.68 13.10
C GLY A 331 16.87 19.00 13.20
N SER A 332 17.09 18.19 14.23
CA SER A 332 18.32 17.41 14.38
C SER A 332 18.52 16.39 13.26
N GLN A 333 17.45 15.72 12.82
CA GLN A 333 17.52 14.77 11.71
C GLN A 333 17.85 15.46 10.37
N LEU A 334 17.26 16.63 10.12
CA LEU A 334 17.55 17.44 8.93
C LEU A 334 18.96 18.02 8.96
N LEU A 335 19.51 18.35 10.13
CA LEU A 335 20.90 18.78 10.25
C LEU A 335 21.88 17.72 9.73
N MET A 336 21.60 16.43 9.98
CA MET A 336 22.40 15.34 9.42
C MET A 336 22.38 15.36 7.89
N ILE A 337 21.22 15.59 7.27
CA ILE A 337 21.08 15.69 5.81
C ILE A 337 21.82 16.90 5.26
N VAL A 338 21.72 18.06 5.93
CA VAL A 338 22.51 19.25 5.57
C VAL A 338 23.99 18.93 5.59
N GLY A 339 24.49 18.33 6.66
CA GLY A 339 25.89 17.94 6.79
C GLY A 339 26.35 17.02 5.66
N GLN A 340 25.53 16.04 5.28
CA GLN A 340 25.84 15.13 4.17
C GLN A 340 25.86 15.85 2.82
N ARG A 341 24.91 16.77 2.57
CA ARG A 341 24.87 17.56 1.33
C ARG A 341 26.09 18.47 1.22
N VAL A 342 26.47 19.12 2.32
CA VAL A 342 27.67 19.95 2.41
C VAL A 342 28.93 19.12 2.19
N LYS A 343 29.03 17.94 2.83
CA LYS A 343 30.15 17.00 2.60
C LYS A 343 30.33 16.73 1.12
N HIS A 344 29.25 16.33 0.44
CA HIS A 344 29.28 16.02 -0.97
C HIS A 344 29.66 17.26 -1.81
N ALA A 345 29.07 18.43 -1.53
CA ALA A 345 29.39 19.67 -2.25
C ALA A 345 30.87 20.07 -2.11
N VAL A 346 31.46 19.93 -0.91
CA VAL A 346 32.87 20.20 -0.66
C VAL A 346 33.75 19.18 -1.40
N MET A 347 33.44 17.89 -1.30
CA MET A 347 34.24 16.81 -1.90
C MET A 347 34.16 16.75 -3.43
N SER A 348 33.06 17.22 -4.02
CA SER A 348 32.90 17.32 -5.48
C SER A 348 33.46 18.61 -6.08
N SER A 349 33.88 19.58 -5.24
CA SER A 349 34.42 20.85 -5.70
C SER A 349 35.88 20.75 -6.17
N SER A 350 36.24 21.53 -7.20
CA SER A 350 37.63 21.63 -7.67
C SER A 350 38.56 22.33 -6.67
N ASN A 351 38.00 23.11 -5.74
CA ASN A 351 38.71 23.91 -4.74
C ASN A 351 38.62 23.30 -3.33
N LEU A 352 38.69 21.97 -3.24
CA LEU A 352 38.56 21.20 -2.00
C LEU A 352 39.35 21.78 -0.82
N HIS A 353 40.64 22.08 -1.01
CA HIS A 353 41.50 22.60 0.05
C HIS A 353 41.07 23.98 0.57
N GLN A 354 40.55 24.84 -0.31
CA GLN A 354 40.07 26.17 0.07
C GLN A 354 38.73 26.07 0.82
N ASN A 355 37.84 25.20 0.36
CA ASN A 355 36.54 24.95 0.99
C ASN A 355 36.70 24.32 2.38
N ILE A 356 37.63 23.37 2.56
CA ILE A 356 37.96 22.81 3.88
C ILE A 356 38.57 23.86 4.80
N ALA A 357 39.41 24.77 4.28
CA ALA A 357 40.01 25.84 5.10
C ALA A 357 39.00 26.86 5.62
N GLN A 358 37.80 26.95 5.02
CA GLN A 358 36.71 27.80 5.47
C GLN A 358 35.86 27.17 6.59
N LEU A 359 36.01 25.86 6.83
CA LEU A 359 35.29 25.14 7.88
C LEU A 359 36.04 25.24 9.21
N SER A 360 35.30 25.38 10.32
CA SER A 360 35.89 25.26 11.65
C SER A 360 36.37 23.83 11.90
N PRO A 361 37.41 23.60 12.71
CA PRO A 361 37.90 22.24 13.00
C PRO A 361 36.82 21.30 13.55
N LEU A 362 35.87 21.85 14.32
CA LEU A 362 34.71 21.11 14.83
C LEU A 362 33.82 20.62 13.67
N LEU A 363 33.46 21.51 12.75
CA LEU A 363 32.62 21.18 11.60
C LEU A 363 33.30 20.20 10.67
N SER A 364 34.59 20.41 10.35
CA SER A 364 35.34 19.51 9.47
C SER A 364 35.35 18.08 10.00
N ASN A 365 35.68 17.90 11.28
CA ASN A 365 35.68 16.57 11.92
C ASN A 365 34.29 15.92 11.92
N TRP A 366 33.24 16.71 12.17
CA TRP A 366 31.88 16.19 12.17
C TRP A 366 31.42 15.80 10.76
N ILE A 367 31.62 16.65 9.75
CA ILE A 367 31.32 16.37 8.34
C ILE A 367 32.09 15.12 7.87
N GLU A 368 33.38 15.01 8.19
CA GLU A 368 34.18 13.83 7.86
C GLU A 368 33.59 12.54 8.45
N SER A 369 32.99 12.60 9.65
CA SER A 369 32.35 11.45 10.30
C SER A 369 31.02 10.99 9.66
N LEU A 370 30.40 11.81 8.81
CA LEU A 370 29.11 11.49 8.18
C LEU A 370 29.26 10.44 7.07
N ASP A 371 28.27 9.55 6.97
CA ASP A 371 28.22 8.55 5.90
C ASP A 371 27.57 9.13 4.62
N GLU A 372 28.32 9.20 3.53
CA GLU A 372 27.81 9.68 2.23
C GLU A 372 26.80 8.74 1.59
N SER A 373 26.84 7.45 1.91
CA SER A 373 25.95 6.45 1.30
C SER A 373 24.49 6.57 1.72
N SER A 374 24.21 7.47 2.68
CA SER A 374 22.88 7.74 3.20
C SER A 374 22.09 8.80 2.40
N LEU A 375 22.75 9.55 1.51
CA LEU A 375 22.07 10.43 0.56
C LEU A 375 21.69 9.66 -0.72
N HIS A 376 20.43 9.81 -1.13
CA HIS A 376 19.95 9.23 -2.38
C HIS A 376 20.22 10.16 -3.59
N SER A 377 20.23 11.48 -3.37
CA SER A 377 20.57 12.49 -4.37
C SER A 377 21.80 13.30 -3.97
N ASN A 378 22.85 13.14 -4.77
CA ASN A 378 24.13 13.82 -4.58
C ASN A 378 24.20 15.19 -5.29
N GLY A 379 23.17 15.56 -6.05
CA GLY A 379 23.19 16.76 -6.91
C GLY A 379 22.41 17.96 -6.37
N CYS A 380 22.11 18.00 -5.07
CA CYS A 380 21.30 19.09 -4.50
C CYS A 380 22.07 20.42 -4.52
N PRO A 381 21.52 21.50 -5.10
CA PRO A 381 22.17 22.81 -5.10
C PRO A 381 22.46 23.34 -3.69
N LEU A 382 23.58 24.05 -3.54
CA LEU A 382 23.92 24.74 -2.27
C LEU A 382 22.84 25.73 -1.81
N PRO A 383 22.16 26.50 -2.70
CA PRO A 383 21.06 27.37 -2.27
C PRO A 383 19.91 26.61 -1.59
N ASP A 384 19.54 25.43 -2.09
CA ASP A 384 18.50 24.60 -1.49
C ASP A 384 18.96 24.05 -0.13
N THR A 385 20.25 23.72 -0.01
CA THR A 385 20.87 23.31 1.26
C THR A 385 20.85 24.44 2.29
N ALA A 386 21.08 25.69 1.87
CA ALA A 386 20.96 26.86 2.74
C ALA A 386 19.51 27.09 3.21
N GLN A 387 18.52 26.90 2.32
CA GLN A 387 17.10 26.98 2.69
C GLN A 387 16.71 25.89 3.69
N LEU A 388 17.14 24.65 3.48
CA LEU A 388 16.95 23.57 4.46
C LEU A 388 17.56 23.92 5.83
N LEU A 389 18.75 24.50 5.84
CA LEU A 389 19.40 24.90 7.09
C LEU A 389 18.64 26.02 7.83
N ASN A 390 17.97 26.93 7.11
CA ASN A 390 17.07 27.90 7.74
C ASN A 390 15.93 27.23 8.51
N TYR A 391 15.34 26.16 7.94
CA TYR A 391 14.34 25.36 8.68
C TYR A 391 14.94 24.70 9.92
N VAL A 392 16.14 24.13 9.82
CA VAL A 392 16.84 23.51 10.97
C VAL A 392 17.04 24.52 12.11
N ILE A 393 17.50 25.73 11.81
CA ILE A 393 17.66 26.79 12.82
C ILE A 393 16.33 27.18 13.46
N GLN A 394 15.24 27.24 12.68
CA GLN A 394 13.91 27.57 13.20
C GLN A 394 13.34 26.46 14.11
N PHE A 395 13.68 25.20 13.83
CA PHE A 395 13.14 24.06 14.57
C PHE A 395 13.92 23.71 15.83
N LEU A 396 15.21 24.02 15.89
CA LEU A 396 16.05 23.76 17.04
C LEU A 396 15.98 24.93 18.04
N PRO A 397 15.51 24.71 19.29
CA PRO A 397 15.63 25.71 20.33
C PRO A 397 17.10 26.06 20.61
N GLU A 398 17.40 27.29 21.01
CA GLU A 398 18.78 27.72 21.33
C GLU A 398 19.46 26.87 22.42
N SER A 399 18.65 26.29 23.32
CA SER A 399 19.11 25.38 24.37
C SER A 399 19.41 23.96 23.89
N HIS A 400 19.08 23.63 22.64
CA HIS A 400 19.29 22.30 22.08
C HIS A 400 20.78 22.05 21.79
N GLN A 401 21.25 20.83 22.06
CA GLN A 401 22.67 20.46 21.90
C GLN A 401 23.20 20.68 20.48
N ASP A 402 22.34 20.49 19.47
CA ASP A 402 22.69 20.61 18.05
C ASP A 402 22.61 22.05 17.53
N TYR A 403 22.05 23.00 18.30
CA TYR A 403 21.82 24.37 17.82
C TYR A 403 23.11 25.09 17.44
N GLN A 404 24.15 24.98 18.29
CA GLN A 404 25.44 25.61 18.02
C GLN A 404 26.11 25.04 16.76
N LEU A 405 25.96 23.73 16.53
CA LEU A 405 26.47 23.09 15.31
C LEU A 405 25.74 23.61 14.07
N ALA A 406 24.40 23.76 14.15
CA ALA A 406 23.61 24.32 13.07
C ALA A 406 24.00 25.77 12.75
N VAL A 407 24.23 26.62 13.77
CA VAL A 407 24.68 28.02 13.58
C VAL A 407 26.03 28.05 12.86
N HIS A 408 27.01 27.25 13.30
CA HIS A 408 28.29 27.17 12.60
C HIS A 408 28.15 26.68 11.15
N MET A 409 27.23 25.76 10.91
CA MET A 409 26.94 25.28 9.55
C MET A 409 26.38 26.40 8.66
N VAL A 410 25.63 27.36 9.23
CA VAL A 410 25.10 28.50 8.47
C VAL A 410 26.24 29.33 7.91
N ASP A 411 27.20 29.69 8.76
CA ASP A 411 28.38 30.47 8.34
C ASP A 411 29.18 29.74 7.25
N ALA A 412 29.35 28.43 7.40
CA ALA A 412 30.04 27.58 6.44
C ALA A 412 29.35 27.52 5.08
N VAL A 413 28.03 27.30 5.04
CA VAL A 413 27.27 27.22 3.78
C VAL A 413 27.27 28.57 3.06
N HIS A 414 27.18 29.69 3.78
CA HIS A 414 27.27 31.03 3.17
C HIS A 414 28.67 31.28 2.58
N ALA A 415 29.75 30.92 3.28
CA ALA A 415 31.10 31.06 2.76
C ALA A 415 31.34 30.24 1.48
N LEU A 416 30.75 29.03 1.41
CA LEU A 416 30.79 28.19 0.21
C LEU A 416 29.99 28.77 -0.97
N LEU A 417 28.85 29.41 -0.69
CA LEU A 417 28.04 30.11 -1.71
C LEU A 417 28.76 31.35 -2.28
N ASP A 418 29.46 32.10 -1.42
CA ASP A 418 30.22 33.29 -1.86
C ASP A 418 31.49 32.92 -2.65
N GLY A 419 32.01 31.70 -2.45
CA GLY A 419 33.20 31.17 -3.13
C GLY A 419 32.92 30.37 -4.41
N SER A 420 31.66 30.02 -4.69
CA SER A 420 31.20 29.31 -5.89
C SER A 420 30.75 30.27 -6.99
#